data_AF-A0A8J3B4D4-F1
#
_entry.id   AF-A0A8J3B4D4-F1
#
_cell.length_a   1.000
_cell.length_b   1.000
_cell.length_c   1.000
_cell.angle_alpha   90.00
_cell.angle_beta   90.00
_cell.angle_gamma   90.00
#
_symmetry.space_group_name_H-M   'P 1'
#
loop_
_entity.id
_entity.type
_entity.pdbx_description
1 polymer ?
#
loop_
_entity_poly.entity_id
_entity_poly.type
_entity_poly.pdbx_seq_one_letter_code
_entity_poly.pdbx_strand_id
1 'polypeptide(L)' 'MAVPVPITDFYVLDGRAVILLFFDPRGAVERYVHSDESSLVEMCRGSFGAAWPLSTPHNEYRTAIVPR' A
#
# COMPACT_ATOMS: atom_id res chain seq x y z
N MET A 1 12.58 15.31 1.00
CA MET A 1 12.88 13.90 0.67
C MET A 1 11.68 13.35 -0.08
N ALA A 2 11.87 12.74 -1.24
CA ALA A 2 10.79 12.11 -2.00
C ALA A 2 10.50 10.73 -1.38
N VAL A 3 9.22 10.41 -1.16
CA VAL A 3 8.81 9.07 -0.76
C VAL A 3 8.73 8.23 -2.03
N PRO A 4 9.50 7.14 -2.18
CA PRO A 4 9.23 6.19 -3.25
C PRO A 4 7.86 5.59 -2.98
N VAL A 5 6.88 5.90 -3.83
CA VAL A 5 5.52 5.37 -3.74
C VAL A 5 5.37 4.33 -4.84
N PRO A 6 5.14 3.04 -4.49
CA PRO A 6 4.80 2.03 -5.47
C PRO A 6 3.58 2.49 -6.26
N ILE A 7 3.59 2.29 -7.57
CA ILE A 7 2.55 2.79 -8.48
C ILE A 7 1.24 2.01 -8.32
N THR A 8 1.18 1.05 -7.38
CA THR A 8 0.04 0.19 -7.14
C THR A 8 -0.06 -0.25 -5.69
N ASP A 9 -1.24 -0.70 -5.28
CA ASP A 9 -1.48 -1.26 -3.95
C ASP A 9 -0.64 -2.51 -3.74
N PHE A 10 -0.17 -2.67 -2.51
CA PHE A 10 0.68 -3.79 -2.14
C PHE A 10 0.47 -4.24 -0.70
N TYR A 11 0.87 -5.48 -0.44
CA TYR A 11 1.03 -6.04 0.89
C TYR A 11 2.50 -6.33 1.17
N VAL A 12 2.95 -6.10 2.40
CA VAL A 12 4.23 -6.60 2.90
C VAL A 12 3.94 -7.74 3.86
N LEU A 13 4.55 -8.90 3.63
CA LEU A 13 4.38 -10.11 4.43
C LEU A 13 5.62 -10.32 5.29
N ASP A 14 5.47 -10.21 6.61
CA ASP A 14 6.53 -10.41 7.62
C ASP A 14 7.83 -9.62 7.37
N GLY A 15 7.77 -8.55 6.56
CA GLY A 15 8.94 -7.80 6.11
C GLY A 15 9.90 -8.60 5.22
N ARG A 16 9.43 -9.69 4.59
CA ARG A 16 10.26 -10.62 3.79
C ARG A 16 9.78 -10.78 2.36
N ALA A 17 8.51 -10.55 2.10
CA ALA A 17 7.94 -10.65 0.76
C ALA A 17 6.92 -9.55 0.52
N VAL A 18 6.64 -9.28 -0.75
CA VAL A 18 5.59 -8.36 -1.18
C VAL A 18 4.62 -9.03 -2.14
N ILE A 19 3.37 -8.58 -2.10
CA ILE A 19 2.37 -8.85 -3.13
C ILE A 19 1.98 -7.51 -3.73
N LEU A 20 2.29 -7.30 -5.02
CA LEU A 20 1.83 -6.15 -5.79
C LEU A 20 0.51 -6.52 -6.48
N LEU A 21 -0.50 -5.67 -6.37
CA LEU A 21 -1.79 -5.84 -7.04
C LEU A 21 -1.80 -5.08 -8.36
N PHE A 22 -2.55 -5.54 -9.35
CA PHE A 22 -2.83 -4.80 -10.59
C PHE A 22 -4.32 -4.88 -10.85
N PHE A 23 -4.94 -3.74 -11.12
CA PHE A 23 -6.37 -3.63 -11.24
C PHE A 23 -6.78 -3.32 -12.68
N ASP A 24 -7.92 -3.86 -13.09
CA ASP A 24 -8.57 -3.48 -14.32
C ASP A 24 -9.21 -2.06 -14.19
N PRO A 25 -9.70 -1.46 -15.29
CA PRO A 25 -10.36 -0.16 -15.24
C PRO A 25 -11.65 -0.09 -14.40
N ARG A 26 -12.17 -1.23 -13.95
CA ARG A 26 -13.35 -1.34 -13.07
C ARG A 26 -12.96 -1.52 -11.60
N GLY A 27 -11.66 -1.57 -11.29
CA GLY A 27 -11.12 -1.74 -9.94
C GLY A 27 -11.09 -3.19 -9.46
N ALA A 28 -11.31 -4.18 -10.34
CA ALA A 28 -11.12 -5.58 -9.99
C ALA A 28 -9.65 -5.97 -10.10
N VAL A 29 -9.17 -6.82 -9.17
CA VAL A 29 -7.80 -7.36 -9.27
C VAL A 29 -7.71 -8.25 -10.51
N GLU A 30 -6.93 -7.80 -11.49
CA GLU A 30 -6.65 -8.53 -12.73
C GLU A 30 -5.47 -9.50 -12.56
N ARG A 31 -4.45 -9.07 -11.79
CA ARG A 31 -3.21 -9.80 -11.57
C ARG A 31 -2.60 -9.42 -10.23
N TYR A 32 -1.83 -10.35 -9.66
CA TYR A 32 -0.88 -10.01 -8.60
C TYR A 32 0.50 -10.59 -8.90
N VAL A 33 1.53 -9.96 -8.34
CA VAL A 33 2.92 -10.41 -8.42
C VAL A 33 3.44 -10.61 -7.00
N HIS A 34 3.93 -11.82 -6.71
CA HIS A 34 4.66 -12.12 -5.50
C HIS A 34 6.16 -11.94 -5.75
N SER A 35 6.87 -11.32 -4.81
CA SER A 35 8.32 -11.15 -4.88
C SER A 35 8.95 -11.11 -3.49
N ASP A 36 10.11 -11.74 -3.34
CA ASP A 36 11.00 -11.69 -2.18
C ASP A 36 12.29 -10.91 -2.47
N GLU A 37 12.31 -10.14 -3.57
CA GLU A 37 13.46 -9.35 -3.96
C GLU A 37 13.69 -8.24 -2.91
N SER A 38 14.91 -8.24 -2.34
CA SER A 38 15.26 -7.40 -1.19
C SER A 38 15.02 -5.91 -1.40
N SER A 39 15.35 -5.37 -2.58
CA SER A 39 15.21 -3.94 -2.87
C SER A 39 13.74 -3.52 -2.97
N LEU A 40 12.90 -4.40 -3.52
CA LEU A 40 11.46 -4.22 -3.62
C LEU A 40 10.79 -4.31 -2.25
N VAL A 41 11.20 -5.28 -1.41
CA VAL A 41 10.73 -5.41 -0.02
C VAL A 41 11.08 -4.15 0.77
N GLU A 42 12.32 -3.69 0.71
CA GLU A 42 12.75 -2.50 1.45
C GLU A 42 12.10 -1.22 0.93
N MET A 43 11.87 -1.09 -0.38
CA MET A 43 11.12 0.02 -0.95
C MET A 43 9.69 0.05 -0.37
N CYS A 44 8.93 -1.05 -0.47
CA CYS A 44 7.56 -1.14 0.02
C CYS A 44 7.46 -0.91 1.54
N ARG A 45 8.40 -1.44 2.33
CA ARG A 45 8.49 -1.17 3.77
C ARG A 45 8.74 0.30 4.05
N GLY A 46 9.66 0.93 3.32
CA GLY A 46 9.95 2.36 3.42
C GLY A 46 8.74 3.22 3.11
N SER A 47 7.97 2.87 2.07
CA SER A 47 6.72 3.55 1.70
C SER A 47 5.69 3.48 2.81
N PHE A 48 5.49 2.30 3.42
CA PHE A 48 4.59 2.14 4.56
C PHE A 48 5.05 3.00 5.75
N GLY A 49 6.34 2.97 6.08
CA GLY A 49 6.92 3.79 7.14
C GLY A 49 6.75 5.30 6.91
N ALA A 50 6.80 5.76 5.65
CA ALA A 50 6.58 7.14 5.30
C ALA A 50 5.09 7.56 5.33
N ALA A 51 4.18 6.63 5.00
CA ALA A 51 2.73 6.88 5.05
C ALA A 51 2.17 6.81 6.47
N TRP A 52 2.77 6.01 7.36
CA TRP A 52 2.26 5.76 8.70
C TRP A 52 2.02 7.03 9.55
N PRO A 53 2.93 8.02 9.59
CA PRO A 53 2.70 9.27 10.32
C PRO A 53 1.56 10.13 9.75
N LEU A 54 1.13 9.87 8.52
CA LEU A 54 0.03 10.58 7.86
C LEU A 54 -1.32 9.87 8.09
N SER A 55 -1.32 8.67 8.67
CA SER A 55 -2.52 7.90 8.92
C SER A 55 -3.34 8.48 10.08
N THR A 56 -4.66 8.33 10.01
CA THR A 56 -5.56 8.65 11.12
C THR A 56 -5.78 7.39 11.96
N PRO A 57 -5.56 7.42 13.28
CA PRO A 57 -5.90 6.31 14.16
C PRO A 57 -7.34 5.86 13.97
N HIS A 58 -7.59 4.55 14.00
CA HIS A 58 -8.92 4.01 13.68
C HIS A 58 -10.03 4.56 14.59
N ASN A 59 -9.74 4.76 15.87
CA ASN A 59 -10.66 5.34 16.85
C ASN A 59 -10.91 6.85 16.64
N GLU A 60 -10.05 7.53 15.88
CA GLU A 60 -10.17 8.94 15.52
C GLU A 60 -10.76 9.13 14.12
N TYR A 61 -10.78 8.06 13.31
CA TYR A 61 -11.31 8.07 11.97
C TYR A 61 -12.82 8.38 11.98
N ARG A 62 -13.20 9.48 11.33
CA ARG A 62 -14.58 9.86 11.11
C ARG A 62 -14.87 9.77 9.62
N THR A 63 -15.84 8.94 9.24
CA THR A 63 -16.36 8.95 7.87
C THR A 63 -16.95 10.32 7.61
N ALA A 64 -16.57 10.95 6.48
CA ALA A 64 -17.31 12.10 6.01
C ALA A 64 -18.76 11.65 5.77
N ILE A 65 -19.71 12.20 6.52
CA ILE A 65 -21.12 12.04 6.20
C ILE A 65 -21.34 12.87 4.94
N VAL A 66 -21.26 12.23 3.78
CA VAL A 66 -21.64 12.86 2.51
C VAL A 66 -23.17 12.75 2.43
N PRO A 67 -23.92 13.87 2.44
CA PRO A 67 -25.36 13.82 2.21
C PRO A 67 -25.60 13.17 0.85
N ARG A 68 -26.48 12.17 0.83
CA ARG A 68 -26.86 11.45 -0.39
C ARG A 68 -27.72 12.32 -1.30
#